data_AF-A0A6P4AYR1-F1
#
_entry.id   AF-A0A6P4AYR1-F1
#
_cell.length_a   1.000
_cell.length_b   1.000
_cell.length_c   1.000
_cell.angle_alpha   90.00
_cell.angle_beta   90.00
_cell.angle_gamma   90.00
#
_symmetry.space_group_name_H-M   'P 1'
#
loop_
_entity.id
_entity.type
_entity.pdbx_description
1 polymer ?
#
loop_
_entity_poly.entity_id
_entity_poly.type
_entity_poly.pdbx_seq_one_letter_code
_entity_poly.pdbx_strand_id
1 'polypeptide(L)'
;MRRRLAAGVPSEQMEKGTGKNQNTRLCFLASLSAFFWFLLLYFHFVVLGRTTTDESLKLRPPVTDSLRLQPDPVVSSYSNPTLVTSVLQIEKQPPKTNQPQEKEKFPFMRALRTIENKSDPCGGRYIYVHDLPSRFNEDMLKECKSLSLWTNMCKFTTNAGLGPPLENVEGVFSNTGWYATNQFAVDVIFGNRMKQYDCLTRDSSLAAAIFVPFYAGFDIARYLWGHNISRRDAASRDLVDWLMKRPEWGIMGGKDHFLVAGRITWDFRRLSDEESDWGNKLLFLPAAKNMSMLVVESSPWNANDFGIPYPTYFHPAKDADVFIWQDRMRKLERKWLFSFAGAPRPDNPKSIRGQIINECRNSKVGKLLECDFGESKCHSPSSIMQMFQSSLFCLQPQGDSYTRRSAFDSMLAGCIPVFFHPGSAYTQYTWHLPKDYTKYSVFIPEDDIRKGNVSIEERLSQISPEQVKIMREEVIGLIPRLVYADPRSKLETLKDAFDVSVQAVIDKVTKLRRDIIEGRTDDNFIEENSWKYALLDEGQREVGPHEWDPFFSKPKDGADSGDSSAEAAKNSWKNEQRDHS
;
A
#
# COMPACT_ATOMS: atom_id res chain seq x y z
N MET A 1 -2.93 36.24 54.93
CA MET A 1 -1.69 36.91 55.38
C MET A 1 -1.05 36.06 56.48
N ARG A 2 0.25 35.72 56.33
CA ARG A 2 1.13 34.87 57.21
C ARG A 2 0.80 33.36 57.29
N ARG A 3 1.75 32.41 57.31
CA ARG A 3 3.13 32.24 56.78
C ARG A 3 3.53 30.76 57.06
N ARG A 4 4.34 30.15 56.17
CA ARG A 4 5.03 28.82 56.23
C ARG A 4 6.00 28.71 57.44
N LEU A 5 6.47 27.54 57.91
CA LEU A 5 7.49 26.57 57.38
C LEU A 5 7.52 25.35 58.36
N ALA A 6 7.57 24.06 57.98
CA ALA A 6 8.57 23.20 57.31
C ALA A 6 9.76 22.70 58.18
N ALA A 7 9.91 21.35 58.25
CA ALA A 7 11.15 20.52 58.18
C ALA A 7 11.41 19.51 59.34
N GLY A 8 11.78 18.28 58.96
CA GLY A 8 12.58 17.34 59.77
C GLY A 8 12.21 15.85 59.63
N VAL A 9 12.93 15.09 58.79
CA VAL A 9 12.97 13.61 58.76
C VAL A 9 14.37 13.16 59.17
N PRO A 10 14.58 12.15 60.04
CA PRO A 10 15.91 11.68 60.41
C PRO A 10 16.42 10.51 59.54
N SER A 11 17.74 10.50 59.38
CA SER A 11 18.59 9.49 58.74
C SER A 11 18.94 8.36 59.73
N GLU A 12 18.88 7.10 59.30
CA GLU A 12 19.43 5.94 60.02
C GLU A 12 20.72 5.42 59.37
N GLN A 13 21.70 5.09 60.23
CA GLN A 13 23.06 4.70 59.90
C GLN A 13 23.21 3.20 59.56
N MET A 14 24.19 2.94 58.69
CA MET A 14 24.65 1.62 58.25
C MET A 14 25.45 0.85 59.32
N GLU A 15 25.14 -0.43 59.50
CA GLU A 15 26.01 -1.42 60.17
C GLU A 15 26.99 -2.07 59.18
N LYS A 16 28.25 -2.23 59.62
CA LYS A 16 29.37 -2.87 58.90
C LYS A 16 29.36 -4.39 59.10
N GLY A 17 29.30 -5.15 58.01
CA GLY A 17 29.49 -6.62 57.97
C GLY A 17 30.61 -7.07 57.00
N THR A 18 31.78 -7.36 57.57
CA THR A 18 32.76 -8.42 57.24
C THR A 18 32.99 -8.88 55.77
N GLY A 19 34.18 -8.52 55.25
CA GLY A 19 34.71 -8.90 53.93
C GLY A 19 35.35 -10.30 53.86
N LYS A 20 34.54 -11.34 53.63
CA LYS A 20 35.04 -12.67 53.19
C LYS A 20 34.38 -13.23 51.93
N ASN A 21 33.46 -12.49 51.29
CA ASN A 21 32.63 -12.99 50.19
C ASN A 21 32.93 -12.39 48.79
N GLN A 22 33.89 -11.46 48.68
CA GLN A 22 34.21 -10.82 47.39
C GLN A 22 35.15 -11.67 46.52
N ASN A 23 36.14 -12.34 47.11
CA ASN A 23 37.10 -13.15 46.34
C ASN A 23 36.44 -14.36 45.67
N THR A 24 35.47 -15.01 46.34
CA THR A 24 34.73 -16.14 45.78
C THR A 24 33.84 -15.73 44.61
N ARG A 25 33.24 -14.54 44.67
CA ARG A 25 32.43 -13.98 43.57
C ARG A 25 33.29 -13.56 42.38
N LEU A 26 34.46 -12.97 42.63
CA LEU A 26 35.45 -12.63 41.60
C LEU A 26 35.98 -13.89 40.88
N CYS A 27 36.31 -14.96 41.62
CA CYS A 27 36.70 -16.23 41.02
C CYS A 27 35.57 -16.87 40.21
N PHE A 28 34.33 -16.80 40.69
CA PHE A 28 33.17 -17.34 39.95
C PHE A 28 32.91 -16.57 38.65
N LEU A 29 33.00 -15.24 38.68
CA LEU A 29 32.87 -14.39 37.49
C LEU A 29 34.01 -14.60 36.49
N ALA A 30 35.24 -14.79 36.98
CA ALA A 30 36.39 -15.12 36.13
C ALA A 30 36.21 -16.47 35.43
N SER A 31 35.72 -17.49 36.15
CA SER A 31 35.43 -18.81 35.57
C SER A 31 34.30 -18.78 34.53
N LEU A 32 33.23 -18.02 34.79
CA LEU A 32 32.13 -17.81 33.82
C LEU A 32 32.62 -17.12 32.55
N SER A 33 33.46 -16.09 32.69
CA SER A 33 34.07 -15.39 31.55
C SER A 33 34.98 -16.33 30.74
N ALA A 34 35.82 -17.12 31.41
CA ALA A 34 36.69 -18.07 30.74
C ALA A 34 35.90 -19.15 29.98
N PHE A 35 34.80 -19.65 30.56
CA PHE A 35 33.93 -20.63 29.92
C PHE A 35 33.23 -20.05 28.67
N PHE A 36 32.76 -18.80 28.75
CA PHE A 36 32.16 -18.08 27.63
C PHE A 36 33.14 -17.91 26.46
N TRP A 37 34.38 -17.49 26.74
CA TRP A 37 35.42 -17.37 25.71
C TRP A 37 35.84 -18.72 25.12
N PHE A 38 35.87 -19.77 25.92
CA PHE A 38 36.14 -21.12 25.42
C PHE A 38 35.06 -21.60 24.44
N LEU A 39 33.78 -21.34 24.73
CA LEU A 39 32.67 -21.67 23.83
C LEU A 39 32.73 -20.87 22.52
N LEU A 40 33.04 -19.57 22.58
CA LEU A 40 33.22 -18.74 21.39
C LEU A 40 34.37 -19.24 20.51
N LEU A 41 35.51 -19.56 21.11
CA LEU A 41 36.67 -20.08 20.38
C LEU A 41 36.37 -21.48 19.80
N TYR A 42 35.70 -22.35 20.55
CA TYR A 42 35.28 -23.65 20.05
C TYR A 42 34.35 -23.50 18.84
N PHE A 43 33.36 -22.62 18.91
CA PHE A 43 32.45 -22.38 17.80
C PHE A 43 33.18 -21.80 16.58
N HIS A 44 34.09 -20.84 16.78
CA HIS A 44 34.82 -20.22 15.68
C HIS A 44 35.81 -21.19 15.01
N PHE A 45 36.56 -21.98 15.78
CA PHE A 45 37.62 -22.82 15.23
C PHE A 45 37.18 -24.24 14.85
N VAL A 46 36.18 -24.80 15.54
CA VAL A 46 35.73 -26.19 15.30
C VAL A 46 34.49 -26.25 14.42
N VAL A 47 33.54 -25.32 14.60
CA VAL A 47 32.27 -25.32 13.85
C VAL A 47 32.43 -24.55 12.54
N LEU A 48 33.01 -23.33 12.58
CA LEU A 48 33.20 -22.50 11.39
C LEU A 48 34.50 -22.81 10.61
N GLY A 49 35.51 -23.39 11.26
CA GLY A 49 36.79 -23.75 10.63
C GLY A 49 36.77 -25.00 9.75
N ARG A 50 35.62 -25.70 9.64
CA ARG A 50 35.48 -26.95 8.86
C ARG A 50 34.80 -26.80 7.49
N THR A 51 34.36 -25.60 7.09
CA THR A 51 33.60 -25.39 5.84
C THR A 51 34.39 -24.68 4.75
N THR A 52 35.66 -25.02 4.57
CA THR A 52 36.44 -24.64 3.38
C THR A 52 37.30 -25.80 2.91
N THR A 53 36.75 -26.67 2.06
CA THR A 53 37.48 -27.36 0.98
C THR A 53 36.50 -28.02 0.02
N ASP A 54 36.65 -27.66 -1.26
CA ASP A 54 36.37 -28.40 -2.51
C ASP A 54 35.06 -29.19 -2.67
N GLU A 55 34.26 -28.78 -3.67
CA GLU A 55 34.04 -29.67 -4.83
C GLU A 55 33.57 -28.88 -6.06
N SER A 56 34.45 -28.78 -7.06
CA SER A 56 34.10 -28.41 -8.43
C SER A 56 33.59 -29.65 -9.16
N LEU A 57 32.41 -29.60 -9.76
CA LEU A 57 32.02 -30.55 -10.79
C LEU A 57 31.54 -29.83 -12.05
N LYS A 58 32.33 -30.07 -13.09
CA LYS A 58 32.22 -29.66 -14.48
C LYS A 58 30.96 -30.24 -15.12
N LEU A 59 30.23 -29.45 -15.90
CA LEU A 59 29.41 -29.95 -17.00
C LEU A 59 29.85 -29.30 -18.33
N ARG A 60 30.13 -30.16 -19.31
CA ARG A 60 30.38 -29.82 -20.72
C ARG A 60 29.06 -29.66 -21.50
N PRO A 61 29.04 -28.91 -22.61
CA PRO A 61 27.82 -28.54 -23.35
C PRO A 61 27.49 -29.54 -24.48
N PRO A 62 26.25 -29.56 -25.01
CA PRO A 62 25.96 -30.19 -26.29
C PRO A 62 26.05 -29.18 -27.45
N VAL A 63 26.98 -29.51 -28.33
CA VAL A 63 27.00 -29.49 -29.79
C VAL A 63 25.77 -28.93 -30.53
N THR A 64 26.13 -28.03 -31.44
CA THR A 64 25.48 -27.48 -32.65
C THR A 64 24.71 -28.50 -33.49
N ASP A 65 23.54 -28.11 -34.02
CA ASP A 65 23.24 -28.47 -35.41
C ASP A 65 22.47 -27.36 -36.12
N SER A 66 22.88 -27.13 -37.36
CA SER A 66 22.56 -25.99 -38.21
C SER A 66 21.89 -26.51 -39.46
N LEU A 67 20.64 -26.12 -39.71
CA LEU A 67 20.02 -26.32 -41.01
C LEU A 67 19.46 -25.00 -41.53
N ARG A 68 20.27 -24.42 -42.43
CA ARG A 68 19.96 -23.35 -43.37
C ARG A 68 19.30 -24.02 -44.59
N LEU A 69 18.11 -23.58 -44.99
CA LEU A 69 17.56 -23.84 -46.32
C LEU A 69 17.20 -22.50 -46.96
N GLN A 70 17.76 -22.27 -48.14
CA GLN A 70 17.58 -21.10 -49.00
C GLN A 70 16.23 -21.15 -49.75
N PRO A 71 15.76 -20.00 -50.27
CA PRO A 71 14.48 -19.85 -50.94
C PRO A 71 14.58 -20.01 -52.46
N ASP A 72 13.45 -20.30 -53.10
CA ASP A 72 13.29 -20.38 -54.56
C ASP A 72 11.86 -19.88 -54.95
N PRO A 73 11.59 -19.53 -56.23
CA PRO A 73 11.39 -18.12 -56.57
C PRO A 73 10.01 -17.76 -57.16
N VAL A 74 9.89 -16.44 -57.36
CA VAL A 74 8.80 -15.66 -57.96
C VAL A 74 8.43 -16.11 -59.37
N VAL A 75 7.12 -16.27 -59.64
CA VAL A 75 6.51 -16.10 -60.97
C VAL A 75 5.15 -15.41 -60.79
N SER A 76 4.99 -14.19 -61.32
CA SER A 76 3.67 -13.67 -61.70
C SER A 76 3.80 -12.78 -62.92
N SER A 77 3.11 -13.21 -63.97
CA SER A 77 3.04 -12.65 -65.30
C SER A 77 2.17 -11.40 -65.38
N TYR A 78 2.54 -10.54 -66.33
CA TYR A 78 1.87 -9.35 -66.81
C TYR A 78 0.42 -9.57 -67.27
N SER A 79 -0.43 -8.57 -67.04
CA SER A 79 -1.50 -8.20 -67.98
C SER A 79 -1.77 -6.69 -67.91
N ASN A 80 -1.90 -6.09 -69.09
CA ASN A 80 -1.94 -4.66 -69.38
C ASN A 80 -3.40 -4.10 -69.38
N PRO A 81 -3.58 -2.77 -69.49
CA PRO A 81 -4.74 -2.06 -68.96
C PRO A 81 -5.90 -1.97 -69.96
N THR A 82 -7.13 -1.85 -69.44
CA THR A 82 -8.29 -1.45 -70.26
C THR A 82 -8.78 -0.07 -69.80
N LEU A 83 -8.68 0.85 -70.74
CA LEU A 83 -9.20 2.21 -70.70
C LEU A 83 -10.72 2.17 -70.84
N VAL A 84 -11.47 2.71 -69.87
CA VAL A 84 -12.89 3.03 -70.05
C VAL A 84 -13.11 4.49 -69.69
N THR A 85 -13.41 5.26 -70.72
CA THR A 85 -13.79 6.67 -70.69
C THR A 85 -15.26 6.78 -70.32
N SER A 86 -15.63 7.52 -69.27
CA SER A 86 -16.96 8.13 -69.20
C SER A 86 -17.04 9.30 -68.23
N VAL A 87 -17.23 10.48 -68.83
CA VAL A 87 -18.18 11.54 -68.48
C VAL A 87 -18.02 12.22 -67.10
N LEU A 88 -17.56 13.47 -67.18
CA LEU A 88 -17.75 14.51 -66.16
C LEU A 88 -19.23 14.69 -65.84
N GLN A 89 -19.62 14.41 -64.60
CA GLN A 89 -20.76 15.06 -63.95
C GLN A 89 -20.23 15.82 -62.73
N ILE A 90 -20.34 17.14 -62.80
CA ILE A 90 -20.10 18.06 -61.70
C ILE A 90 -21.37 18.04 -60.86
N GLU A 91 -21.34 17.29 -59.76
CA GLU A 91 -22.36 17.38 -58.71
C GLU A 91 -21.71 17.98 -57.46
N LYS A 92 -22.19 19.16 -57.06
CA LYS A 92 -21.71 19.90 -55.90
C LYS A 92 -22.06 19.14 -54.62
N GLN A 93 -21.07 18.57 -53.95
CA GLN A 93 -21.18 18.17 -52.54
C GLN A 93 -21.15 19.40 -51.62
N PRO A 94 -21.94 19.42 -50.52
CA PRO A 94 -21.85 20.46 -49.49
C PRO A 94 -20.50 20.35 -48.75
N PRO A 95 -20.03 21.42 -48.11
CA PRO A 95 -18.66 21.48 -47.59
C PRO A 95 -18.46 20.41 -46.51
N LYS A 96 -17.57 19.46 -46.79
CA LYS A 96 -16.99 18.59 -45.76
C LYS A 96 -16.24 19.50 -44.79
N THR A 97 -16.73 19.56 -43.56
CA THR A 97 -15.99 20.09 -42.43
C THR A 97 -14.65 19.36 -42.35
N ASN A 98 -13.55 20.04 -42.67
CA ASN A 98 -12.19 19.57 -42.47
C ASN A 98 -11.91 19.43 -40.96
N GLN A 99 -12.24 18.28 -40.37
CA GLN A 99 -11.82 17.87 -39.03
C GLN A 99 -11.07 16.52 -38.90
N PRO A 100 -10.62 15.78 -39.95
CA PRO A 100 -9.80 14.58 -39.71
C PRO A 100 -8.33 14.85 -39.32
N GLN A 101 -7.76 16.03 -39.64
CA GLN A 101 -6.30 16.21 -39.64
C GLN A 101 -5.68 16.63 -38.29
N GLU A 102 -6.41 17.25 -37.36
CA GLU A 102 -5.84 17.69 -36.08
C GLU A 102 -5.61 16.55 -35.08
N LYS A 103 -6.40 15.48 -35.17
CA LYS A 103 -6.32 14.35 -34.23
C LYS A 103 -5.08 13.50 -34.42
N GLU A 104 -4.38 13.51 -35.56
CA GLU A 104 -3.17 12.70 -35.78
C GLU A 104 -1.87 13.29 -35.19
N LYS A 105 -1.96 14.44 -34.53
CA LYS A 105 -0.77 15.17 -34.04
C LYS A 105 -0.15 14.56 -32.77
N PHE A 106 -0.92 13.83 -31.96
CA PHE A 106 -0.45 13.37 -30.66
C PHE A 106 0.19 11.97 -30.70
N PRO A 107 1.33 11.74 -30.05
CA PRO A 107 2.06 10.47 -30.13
C PRO A 107 1.31 9.30 -29.46
N PHE A 108 0.31 9.57 -28.61
CA PHE A 108 -0.51 8.57 -27.93
C PHE A 108 -1.82 8.21 -28.66
N MET A 109 -2.03 8.70 -29.89
CA MET A 109 -3.28 8.44 -30.63
C MET A 109 -3.52 6.97 -30.95
N ARG A 110 -2.44 6.21 -31.17
CA ARG A 110 -2.54 4.78 -31.43
C ARG A 110 -3.14 4.03 -30.25
N ALA A 111 -2.71 4.35 -29.02
CA ALA A 111 -3.30 3.79 -27.81
C ALA A 111 -4.78 4.16 -27.66
N LEU A 112 -5.19 5.40 -27.92
CA LEU A 112 -6.60 5.81 -27.84
C LEU A 112 -7.49 5.10 -28.87
N ARG A 113 -7.00 4.91 -30.10
CA ARG A 113 -7.75 4.20 -31.16
C ARG A 113 -8.06 2.75 -30.79
N THR A 114 -7.28 2.12 -29.90
CA THR A 114 -7.58 0.76 -29.43
C THR A 114 -8.93 0.68 -28.71
N ILE A 115 -9.40 1.77 -28.10
CA ILE A 115 -10.69 1.84 -27.40
C ILE A 115 -11.86 1.68 -28.39
N GLU A 116 -11.69 2.13 -29.64
CA GLU A 116 -12.74 2.09 -30.66
C GLU A 116 -12.92 0.67 -31.25
N ASN A 117 -11.90 -0.18 -31.13
CA ASN A 117 -11.95 -1.54 -31.63
C ASN A 117 -12.69 -2.48 -30.67
N LYS A 118 -14.02 -2.52 -30.78
CA LYS A 118 -14.89 -3.38 -29.96
C LYS A 118 -14.65 -4.89 -30.12
N SER A 119 -13.92 -5.31 -31.16
CA SER A 119 -13.58 -6.73 -31.38
C SER A 119 -12.35 -7.18 -30.60
N ASP A 120 -11.53 -6.23 -30.13
CA ASP A 120 -10.35 -6.50 -29.33
C ASP A 120 -10.71 -6.55 -27.83
N PRO A 121 -10.59 -7.71 -27.16
CA PRO A 121 -10.88 -7.82 -25.73
C PRO A 121 -9.92 -6.99 -24.85
N CYS A 122 -8.80 -6.52 -25.40
CA CYS A 122 -7.84 -5.65 -24.75
C CYS A 122 -7.87 -4.19 -25.23
N GLY A 123 -8.84 -3.82 -26.07
CA GLY A 123 -9.03 -2.45 -26.52
C GLY A 123 -9.12 -1.47 -25.35
N GLY A 124 -8.22 -0.48 -25.31
CA GLY A 124 -8.13 0.50 -24.23
C GLY A 124 -7.54 -0.01 -22.91
N ARG A 125 -7.09 -1.27 -22.84
CA ARG A 125 -6.62 -1.93 -21.61
C ARG A 125 -5.15 -2.33 -21.65
N TYR A 126 -4.44 -2.08 -22.75
CA TYR A 126 -3.05 -2.52 -22.86
C TYR A 126 -2.14 -1.86 -21.81
N ILE A 127 -1.32 -2.66 -21.14
CA ILE A 127 -0.27 -2.19 -20.24
C ILE A 127 1.09 -2.60 -20.80
N TYR A 128 1.98 -1.63 -20.93
CA TYR A 128 3.40 -1.89 -21.20
C TYR A 128 4.16 -1.91 -19.88
N VAL A 129 4.99 -2.93 -19.66
CA VAL A 129 5.81 -3.06 -18.45
C VAL A 129 7.25 -2.75 -18.81
N HIS A 130 7.86 -1.80 -18.11
CA HIS A 130 9.28 -1.52 -18.28
C HIS A 130 10.14 -2.71 -17.86
N ASP A 131 11.10 -3.08 -18.71
CA ASP A 131 12.16 -4.03 -18.38
C ASP A 131 13.27 -3.32 -17.58
N LEU A 132 13.02 -3.15 -16.28
CA LEU A 132 13.97 -2.48 -15.38
C LEU A 132 15.17 -3.37 -15.06
N PRO A 133 16.37 -2.80 -14.86
CA PRO A 133 17.48 -3.52 -14.24
C PRO A 133 17.05 -4.22 -12.93
N SER A 134 17.46 -5.47 -12.75
CA SER A 134 17.03 -6.35 -11.64
C SER A 134 17.27 -5.77 -10.24
N ARG A 135 18.21 -4.84 -10.11
CA ARG A 135 18.49 -4.10 -8.86
C ARG A 135 17.29 -3.31 -8.33
N PHE A 136 16.33 -2.97 -9.18
CA PHE A 136 15.10 -2.26 -8.80
C PHE A 136 13.99 -3.19 -8.30
N ASN A 137 14.15 -4.52 -8.44
CA ASN A 137 13.13 -5.49 -8.07
C ASN A 137 13.70 -6.86 -7.64
N GLU A 138 14.07 -7.73 -8.57
CA GLU A 138 14.38 -9.14 -8.34
C GLU A 138 15.57 -9.33 -7.39
N ASP A 139 16.59 -8.49 -7.48
CA ASP A 139 17.77 -8.60 -6.61
C ASP A 139 17.43 -8.28 -5.15
N MET A 140 16.46 -7.38 -4.91
CA MET A 140 15.94 -7.12 -3.57
C MET A 140 15.29 -8.37 -2.96
N LEU A 141 14.62 -9.19 -3.78
CA LEU A 141 14.02 -10.45 -3.32
C LEU A 141 15.07 -11.55 -3.07
N LYS A 142 16.14 -11.60 -3.88
CA LYS A 142 17.29 -12.49 -3.63
C LYS A 142 17.98 -12.13 -2.31
N GLU A 143 17.98 -10.84 -1.97
CA GLU A 143 18.59 -10.28 -0.76
C GLU A 143 17.55 -9.99 0.34
N CYS A 144 16.43 -10.73 0.35
CA CYS A 144 15.26 -10.48 1.19
C CYS A 144 15.56 -10.33 2.69
N LYS A 145 16.62 -10.96 3.22
CA LYS A 145 17.03 -10.82 4.63
C LYS A 145 17.43 -9.39 5.00
N SER A 146 17.86 -8.59 4.01
CA SER A 146 18.32 -7.22 4.22
C SER A 146 17.23 -6.16 4.07
N LEU A 147 16.01 -6.55 3.69
CA LEU A 147 14.90 -5.62 3.47
C LEU A 147 14.34 -5.02 4.77
N SER A 148 14.68 -5.61 5.92
CA SER A 148 14.36 -5.08 7.23
C SER A 148 15.51 -5.43 8.17
N LEU A 149 15.85 -4.50 9.07
CA LEU A 149 16.88 -4.73 10.10
C LEU A 149 16.47 -5.76 11.15
N TRP A 150 15.17 -6.05 11.27
CA TRP A 150 14.63 -6.85 12.36
C TRP A 150 13.83 -8.03 11.89
N THR A 151 13.21 -7.90 10.72
CA THR A 151 12.35 -8.95 10.17
C THR A 151 13.08 -9.67 9.04
N ASN A 152 13.18 -10.99 9.13
CA ASN A 152 13.57 -11.79 7.98
C ASN A 152 12.44 -11.78 6.93
N MET A 153 12.48 -10.80 6.03
CA MET A 153 11.44 -10.60 5.02
C MET A 153 11.35 -11.75 4.01
N CYS A 154 12.34 -12.64 3.93
CA CYS A 154 12.28 -13.81 3.07
C CYS A 154 11.05 -14.69 3.34
N LYS A 155 10.60 -14.77 4.59
CA LYS A 155 9.36 -15.47 4.94
C LYS A 155 8.16 -14.87 4.21
N PHE A 156 8.10 -13.55 4.15
CA PHE A 156 6.97 -12.78 3.62
C PHE A 156 7.03 -12.57 2.10
N THR A 157 8.20 -12.78 1.47
CA THR A 157 8.31 -12.78 0.00
C THR A 157 7.98 -14.14 -0.64
N THR A 158 7.77 -15.20 0.16
CA THR A 158 7.29 -16.50 -0.34
C THR A 158 5.87 -16.40 -0.92
N ASN A 159 5.48 -17.42 -1.69
CA ASN A 159 4.15 -17.51 -2.31
C ASN A 159 3.78 -16.24 -3.10
N ALA A 160 4.71 -15.73 -3.91
CA ALA A 160 4.52 -14.49 -4.69
C ALA A 160 4.22 -13.23 -3.84
N GLY A 161 4.75 -13.15 -2.62
CA GLY A 161 4.57 -12.01 -1.72
C GLY A 161 3.46 -12.17 -0.69
N LEU A 162 2.73 -13.29 -0.71
CA LEU A 162 1.66 -13.57 0.26
C LEU A 162 2.20 -14.05 1.62
N GLY A 163 3.43 -14.58 1.66
CA GLY A 163 3.95 -15.25 2.86
C GLY A 163 3.39 -16.66 3.03
N PRO A 164 3.66 -17.34 4.16
CA PRO A 164 3.24 -18.73 4.37
C PRO A 164 1.71 -18.84 4.57
N PRO A 165 1.08 -19.96 4.18
CA PRO A 165 -0.34 -20.17 4.40
C PRO A 165 -0.68 -20.20 5.90
N LEU A 166 -1.89 -19.74 6.25
CA LEU A 166 -2.45 -19.82 7.59
C LEU A 166 -3.37 -21.03 7.70
N GLU A 167 -3.22 -21.80 8.77
CA GLU A 167 -4.08 -22.94 9.06
C GLU A 167 -5.39 -22.50 9.73
N ASN A 168 -6.48 -23.18 9.40
CA ASN A 168 -7.82 -22.90 9.94
C ASN A 168 -8.11 -23.71 11.23
N VAL A 169 -7.14 -23.81 12.14
CA VAL A 169 -7.27 -24.65 13.36
C VAL A 169 -8.40 -24.16 14.27
N GLU A 170 -8.56 -22.85 14.39
CA GLU A 170 -9.55 -22.22 15.27
C GLU A 170 -10.92 -22.02 14.57
N GLY A 171 -11.07 -22.47 13.33
CA GLY A 171 -12.28 -22.27 12.53
C GLY A 171 -12.57 -20.81 12.16
N VAL A 172 -11.63 -19.90 12.39
CA VAL A 172 -11.75 -18.44 12.16
C VAL A 172 -11.65 -18.08 10.66
N PHE A 173 -10.91 -18.87 9.90
CA PHE A 173 -10.63 -18.66 8.48
C PHE A 173 -11.45 -19.59 7.59
N SER A 174 -11.25 -19.49 6.27
CA SER A 174 -11.61 -20.53 5.31
C SER A 174 -10.46 -21.52 5.15
N ASN A 175 -10.74 -22.71 4.61
CA ASN A 175 -9.70 -23.74 4.40
C ASN A 175 -8.66 -23.35 3.34
N THR A 176 -8.95 -22.35 2.51
CA THR A 176 -8.10 -21.86 1.41
C THR A 176 -8.07 -20.34 1.40
N GLY A 177 -7.01 -19.78 0.81
CA GLY A 177 -6.88 -18.34 0.56
C GLY A 177 -6.39 -17.51 1.74
N TRP A 178 -5.88 -18.11 2.82
CA TRP A 178 -5.37 -17.36 3.98
C TRP A 178 -3.86 -17.50 4.10
N TYR A 179 -3.16 -16.38 4.25
CA TYR A 179 -1.70 -16.31 4.30
C TYR A 179 -1.26 -15.31 5.38
N ALA A 180 -0.08 -15.52 5.95
CA ALA A 180 0.54 -14.63 6.93
C ALA A 180 1.18 -13.43 6.22
N THR A 181 0.35 -12.67 5.49
CA THR A 181 0.78 -11.56 4.64
C THR A 181 1.35 -10.41 5.47
N ASN A 182 2.52 -9.91 5.08
CA ASN A 182 3.09 -8.70 5.66
C ASN A 182 2.39 -7.47 5.05
N GLN A 183 2.04 -6.50 5.89
CA GLN A 183 1.29 -5.31 5.48
C GLN A 183 2.03 -4.44 4.43
N PHE A 184 3.34 -4.61 4.26
CA PHE A 184 4.16 -3.84 3.32
C PHE A 184 4.62 -4.66 2.10
N ALA A 185 4.03 -5.82 1.84
CA ALA A 185 4.43 -6.71 0.74
C ALA A 185 3.74 -6.40 -0.61
N VAL A 186 2.92 -5.35 -0.70
CA VAL A 186 2.10 -5.09 -1.89
C VAL A 186 2.92 -4.82 -3.14
N ASP A 187 4.17 -4.33 -3.05
CA ASP A 187 5.08 -4.20 -4.20
C ASP A 187 5.22 -5.53 -4.96
N VAL A 188 5.41 -6.62 -4.19
CA VAL A 188 5.62 -7.97 -4.73
C VAL A 188 4.30 -8.59 -5.18
N ILE A 189 3.23 -8.41 -4.39
CA ILE A 189 1.91 -8.96 -4.72
C ILE A 189 1.41 -8.33 -6.02
N PHE A 190 1.43 -7.00 -6.11
CA PHE A 190 0.99 -6.25 -7.28
C PHE A 190 1.89 -6.55 -8.49
N GLY A 191 3.21 -6.61 -8.31
CA GLY A 191 4.15 -6.99 -9.37
C GLY A 191 3.86 -8.38 -9.94
N ASN A 192 3.55 -9.37 -9.10
CA ASN A 192 3.19 -10.71 -9.57
C ASN A 192 1.79 -10.78 -10.18
N ARG A 193 0.82 -10.00 -9.68
CA ARG A 193 -0.50 -9.85 -10.35
C ARG A 193 -0.35 -9.22 -11.74
N MET A 194 0.51 -8.21 -11.88
CA MET A 194 0.77 -7.57 -13.17
C MET A 194 1.31 -8.56 -14.21
N LYS A 195 2.17 -9.51 -13.80
CA LYS A 195 2.68 -10.57 -14.70
C LYS A 195 1.57 -11.47 -15.27
N GLN A 196 0.40 -11.53 -14.62
CA GLN A 196 -0.76 -12.31 -15.05
C GLN A 196 -1.84 -11.46 -15.74
N TYR A 197 -1.60 -10.16 -15.96
CA TYR A 197 -2.57 -9.29 -16.59
C TYR A 197 -2.76 -9.64 -18.07
N ASP A 198 -4.01 -9.83 -18.50
CA ASP A 198 -4.31 -10.36 -19.85
C ASP A 198 -3.84 -9.45 -20.98
N CYS A 199 -3.80 -8.14 -20.73
CA CYS A 199 -3.56 -7.13 -21.74
C CYS A 199 -2.15 -6.55 -21.65
N LEU A 200 -1.15 -7.37 -21.32
CA LEU A 200 0.25 -6.97 -21.46
C LEU A 200 0.63 -6.85 -22.94
N THR A 201 1.37 -5.78 -23.30
CA THR A 201 1.88 -5.58 -24.66
C THR A 201 3.39 -5.36 -24.67
N ARG A 202 4.04 -5.78 -25.76
CA ARG A 202 5.44 -5.43 -26.07
C ARG A 202 5.55 -4.19 -26.96
N ASP A 203 4.46 -3.74 -27.55
CA ASP A 203 4.38 -2.50 -28.33
C ASP A 203 3.82 -1.39 -27.42
N SER A 204 4.72 -0.54 -26.91
CA SER A 204 4.37 0.56 -25.99
C SER A 204 3.45 1.61 -26.63
N SER A 205 3.37 1.68 -27.97
CA SER A 205 2.47 2.62 -28.66
C SER A 205 0.99 2.23 -28.57
N LEU A 206 0.68 0.99 -28.16
CA LEU A 206 -0.68 0.53 -27.87
C LEU A 206 -1.09 0.79 -26.42
N ALA A 207 -0.14 1.09 -25.53
CA ALA A 207 -0.34 1.07 -24.09
C ALA A 207 -1.28 2.19 -23.60
N ALA A 208 -2.31 1.79 -22.87
CA ALA A 208 -3.18 2.67 -22.11
C ALA A 208 -2.43 3.32 -20.93
N ALA A 209 -1.54 2.57 -20.28
CA ALA A 209 -0.62 3.06 -19.26
C ALA A 209 0.67 2.20 -19.22
N ILE A 210 1.71 2.72 -18.56
CA ILE A 210 3.02 2.08 -18.46
C ILE A 210 3.34 1.76 -17.01
N PHE A 211 3.54 0.48 -16.71
CA PHE A 211 3.90 0.02 -15.37
C PHE A 211 5.42 0.01 -15.17
N VAL A 212 5.87 0.59 -14.06
CA VAL A 212 7.27 0.63 -13.62
C VAL A 212 7.42 -0.36 -12.46
N PRO A 213 8.02 -1.56 -12.66
CA PRO A 213 8.13 -2.59 -11.63
C PRO A 213 9.29 -2.30 -10.64
N PHE A 214 9.24 -1.16 -9.96
CA PHE A 214 10.19 -0.79 -8.90
C PHE A 214 9.62 -1.11 -7.52
N TYR A 215 10.33 -1.89 -6.71
CA TYR A 215 9.92 -2.22 -5.34
C TYR A 215 10.32 -1.11 -4.36
N ALA A 216 9.71 0.06 -4.53
CA ALA A 216 10.03 1.29 -3.79
C ALA A 216 9.90 1.13 -2.27
N GLY A 217 8.86 0.40 -1.80
CA GLY A 217 8.64 0.15 -0.37
C GLY A 217 9.74 -0.67 0.28
N PHE A 218 10.29 -1.64 -0.46
CA PHE A 218 11.40 -2.47 -0.03
C PHE A 218 12.75 -1.75 -0.11
N ASP A 219 12.96 -0.95 -1.15
CA ASP A 219 14.18 -0.14 -1.28
C ASP A 219 14.35 0.82 -0.10
N ILE A 220 13.30 1.59 0.23
CA ILE A 220 13.38 2.54 1.34
C ILE A 220 13.52 1.81 2.68
N ALA A 221 12.80 0.71 2.90
CA ALA A 221 12.90 -0.10 4.12
C ALA A 221 14.34 -0.57 4.40
N ARG A 222 15.09 -0.88 3.34
CA ARG A 222 16.48 -1.33 3.45
C ARG A 222 17.42 -0.25 3.99
N TYR A 223 17.11 1.03 3.76
CA TYR A 223 18.03 2.15 4.01
C TYR A 223 17.50 3.20 4.99
N LEU A 224 16.28 3.08 5.51
CA LEU A 224 15.72 4.06 6.45
C LEU A 224 16.57 4.25 7.72
N TRP A 225 17.34 3.26 8.17
CA TRP A 225 18.09 3.30 9.43
C TRP A 225 19.57 3.05 9.26
N GLY A 226 20.39 3.82 9.99
CA GLY A 226 21.85 3.65 9.99
C GLY A 226 22.52 4.03 8.66
N HIS A 227 21.78 4.56 7.70
CA HIS A 227 22.29 5.03 6.42
C HIS A 227 22.05 6.52 6.24
N ASN A 228 22.96 7.18 5.52
CA ASN A 228 22.85 8.59 5.16
C ASN A 228 21.78 8.82 4.07
N ILE A 229 21.32 10.06 3.95
CA ILE A 229 20.28 10.44 2.97
C ILE A 229 20.71 10.19 1.52
N SER A 230 22.01 10.26 1.23
CA SER A 230 22.56 9.94 -0.10
C SER A 230 22.25 8.48 -0.48
N ARG A 231 22.44 7.55 0.45
CA ARG A 231 22.11 6.14 0.23
C ARG A 231 20.61 5.91 0.11
N ARG A 232 19.80 6.58 0.93
CA ARG A 232 18.32 6.48 0.90
C ARG A 232 17.72 6.99 -0.42
N ASP A 233 18.32 8.01 -1.03
CA ASP A 233 17.84 8.59 -2.28
C ASP A 233 18.37 7.88 -3.55
N ALA A 234 19.44 7.08 -3.43
CA ALA A 234 20.23 6.61 -4.58
C ALA A 234 19.39 5.87 -5.63
N ALA A 235 18.62 4.84 -5.23
CA ALA A 235 17.81 4.07 -6.18
C ALA A 235 16.70 4.92 -6.81
N SER A 236 16.13 5.87 -6.06
CA SER A 236 15.10 6.77 -6.56
C SER A 236 15.63 7.69 -7.66
N ARG A 237 16.82 8.26 -7.47
CA ARG A 237 17.50 9.10 -8.48
C ARG A 237 17.89 8.29 -9.72
N ASP A 238 18.48 7.12 -9.50
CA ASP A 238 18.87 6.22 -10.57
C ASP A 238 17.68 5.74 -11.41
N LEU A 239 16.53 5.48 -10.78
CA LEU A 239 15.31 5.08 -11.45
C LEU A 239 14.81 6.18 -12.38
N VAL A 240 14.68 7.42 -11.88
CA VAL A 240 14.18 8.53 -12.71
C VAL A 240 15.14 8.83 -13.86
N ASP A 241 16.45 8.77 -13.62
CA ASP A 241 17.47 8.94 -14.66
C ASP A 241 17.39 7.84 -15.74
N TRP A 242 17.04 6.62 -15.35
CA TRP A 242 16.83 5.51 -16.29
C TRP A 242 15.56 5.71 -17.11
N LEU A 243 14.44 6.05 -16.45
CA LEU A 243 13.12 6.25 -17.06
C LEU A 243 13.15 7.40 -18.08
N MET A 244 13.73 8.55 -17.71
CA MET A 244 13.79 9.73 -18.58
C MET A 244 14.58 9.51 -19.88
N LYS A 245 15.40 8.44 -19.96
CA LYS A 245 16.14 8.06 -21.16
C LYS A 245 15.36 7.08 -22.06
N ARG A 246 14.18 6.62 -21.65
CA ARG A 246 13.35 5.70 -22.43
C ARG A 246 12.49 6.48 -23.44
N PRO A 247 12.28 5.98 -24.67
CA PRO A 247 11.40 6.64 -25.64
C PRO A 247 9.97 6.76 -25.11
N GLU A 248 9.51 5.79 -24.31
CA GLU A 248 8.20 5.80 -23.66
C GLU A 248 7.98 7.04 -22.78
N TRP A 249 9.03 7.52 -22.10
CA TRP A 249 8.93 8.72 -21.26
C TRP A 249 8.59 9.96 -22.08
N GLY A 250 9.12 10.06 -23.30
CA GLY A 250 8.93 11.20 -24.19
C GLY A 250 7.50 11.40 -24.69
N ILE A 251 6.62 10.40 -24.55
CA ILE A 251 5.24 10.46 -25.06
C ILE A 251 4.36 11.40 -24.23
N MET A 252 4.45 11.29 -22.90
CA MET A 252 3.65 12.09 -21.97
C MET A 252 4.45 12.64 -20.77
N GLY A 253 5.79 12.58 -20.83
CA GLY A 253 6.66 13.08 -19.76
C GLY A 253 6.48 12.34 -18.43
N GLY A 254 6.11 11.05 -18.48
CA GLY A 254 5.83 10.23 -17.29
C GLY A 254 4.38 10.24 -16.81
N LYS A 255 3.47 11.05 -17.39
CA LYS A 255 2.07 11.15 -16.93
C LYS A 255 1.21 9.91 -17.15
N ASP A 256 1.67 9.01 -18.02
CA ASP A 256 1.11 7.69 -18.29
C ASP A 256 1.85 6.56 -17.56
N HIS A 257 2.87 6.89 -16.77
CA HIS A 257 3.61 5.93 -15.97
C HIS A 257 3.01 5.80 -14.57
N PHE A 258 3.02 4.59 -14.04
CA PHE A 258 2.62 4.31 -12.67
C PHE A 258 3.47 3.22 -12.02
N LEU A 259 3.57 3.28 -10.70
CA LEU A 259 4.29 2.29 -9.88
C LEU A 259 3.59 2.11 -8.54
N VAL A 260 3.92 1.02 -7.85
CA VAL A 260 3.35 0.67 -6.55
C VAL A 260 4.44 0.69 -5.49
N ALA A 261 4.11 1.25 -4.34
CA ALA A 261 4.99 1.32 -3.19
C ALA A 261 4.22 0.84 -1.95
N GLY A 262 4.68 -0.26 -1.35
CA GLY A 262 4.04 -0.87 -0.18
C GLY A 262 4.32 -0.18 1.13
N ARG A 263 4.49 1.14 1.10
CA ARG A 263 4.69 1.98 2.27
C ARG A 263 3.86 3.25 2.12
N ILE A 264 3.72 3.98 3.21
CA ILE A 264 2.92 5.20 3.24
C ILE A 264 3.65 6.32 2.48
N THR A 265 2.91 7.26 1.92
CA THR A 265 3.43 8.40 1.13
C THR A 265 4.57 9.14 1.84
N TRP A 266 4.52 9.24 3.17
CA TRP A 266 5.47 9.98 3.98
C TRP A 266 6.88 9.36 4.00
N ASP A 267 7.01 8.06 3.74
CA ASP A 267 8.32 7.39 3.61
C ASP A 267 9.10 7.88 2.37
N PHE A 268 8.41 8.54 1.44
CA PHE A 268 8.95 8.99 0.16
C PHE A 268 8.98 10.53 0.00
N ARG A 269 8.66 11.26 1.08
CA ARG A 269 8.49 12.72 1.10
C ARG A 269 9.36 13.39 2.17
N ARG A 270 10.65 13.07 2.20
CA ARG A 270 11.62 13.74 3.09
C ARG A 270 11.69 15.24 2.78
N LEU A 271 11.38 16.09 3.76
CA LEU A 271 11.16 17.53 3.58
C LEU A 271 12.45 18.36 3.48
N SER A 272 13.47 18.06 4.30
CA SER A 272 14.75 18.79 4.31
C SER A 272 15.92 17.89 3.90
N ASP A 273 17.15 18.42 3.85
CA ASP A 273 18.40 17.67 3.65
C ASP A 273 19.16 17.36 4.96
N GLU A 274 18.46 17.39 6.09
CA GLU A 274 19.02 16.94 7.37
C GLU A 274 19.11 15.40 7.43
N GLU A 275 20.22 14.87 7.93
CA GLU A 275 20.46 13.41 8.02
C GLU A 275 19.50 12.69 8.99
N SER A 276 18.96 13.43 9.96
CA SER A 276 17.99 12.96 10.94
C SER A 276 16.56 12.87 10.40
N ASP A 277 16.29 13.49 9.24
CA ASP A 277 14.95 13.49 8.65
C ASP A 277 14.58 12.10 8.11
N TRP A 278 13.28 11.82 8.17
CA TRP A 278 12.72 10.54 7.79
C TRP A 278 12.48 10.43 6.28
N GLY A 279 12.64 9.21 5.74
CA GLY A 279 12.27 8.89 4.36
C GLY A 279 13.35 9.19 3.32
N ASN A 280 12.97 9.03 2.05
CA ASN A 280 13.73 9.48 0.89
C ASN A 280 12.97 10.59 0.13
N LYS A 281 13.55 11.07 -0.98
CA LYS A 281 12.97 12.12 -1.82
C LYS A 281 12.18 11.64 -3.04
N LEU A 282 11.86 10.35 -3.19
CA LEU A 282 11.26 9.80 -4.41
C LEU A 282 10.07 10.61 -4.92
N LEU A 283 9.09 10.91 -4.06
CA LEU A 283 7.87 11.65 -4.45
C LEU A 283 8.08 13.16 -4.62
N PHE A 284 9.27 13.68 -4.29
CA PHE A 284 9.66 15.06 -4.54
C PHE A 284 10.57 15.23 -5.76
N LEU A 285 11.05 14.13 -6.36
CA LEU A 285 11.80 14.21 -7.62
C LEU A 285 10.89 14.78 -8.73
N PRO A 286 11.35 15.77 -9.53
CA PRO A 286 10.52 16.40 -10.57
C PRO A 286 9.89 15.39 -11.55
N ALA A 287 10.64 14.37 -11.95
CA ALA A 287 10.15 13.31 -12.82
C ALA A 287 9.06 12.46 -12.14
N ALA A 288 9.25 12.10 -10.87
CA ALA A 288 8.29 11.28 -10.14
C ALA A 288 6.96 12.00 -9.86
N LYS A 289 6.97 13.34 -9.77
CA LYS A 289 5.73 14.14 -9.68
C LYS A 289 4.79 13.97 -10.87
N ASN A 290 5.31 13.57 -12.04
CA ASN A 290 4.48 13.29 -13.20
C ASN A 290 3.86 11.90 -13.18
N MET A 291 4.45 10.94 -12.46
CA MET A 291 3.95 9.57 -12.41
C MET A 291 2.79 9.41 -11.44
N SER A 292 1.97 8.38 -11.63
CA SER A 292 0.95 7.99 -10.65
C SER A 292 1.54 6.97 -9.68
N MET A 293 1.69 7.33 -8.41
CA MET A 293 2.23 6.46 -7.36
C MET A 293 1.08 5.79 -6.59
N LEU A 294 1.04 4.46 -6.56
CA LEU A 294 0.05 3.72 -5.76
C LEU A 294 0.68 3.36 -4.42
N VAL A 295 0.15 3.90 -3.33
CA VAL A 295 0.66 3.73 -1.96
C VAL A 295 -0.41 3.16 -1.05
N VAL A 296 -0.01 2.49 0.02
CA VAL A 296 -0.97 1.97 1.02
C VAL A 296 -1.60 3.08 1.87
N GLU A 297 -1.02 4.28 1.89
CA GLU A 297 -1.64 5.49 2.43
C GLU A 297 -1.16 6.72 1.64
N SER A 298 -2.08 7.52 1.11
CA SER A 298 -1.77 8.70 0.27
C SER A 298 -1.86 10.03 1.00
N SER A 299 -1.26 11.06 0.38
CA SER A 299 -1.28 12.44 0.88
C SER A 299 -2.60 13.11 0.53
N PRO A 300 -3.26 13.80 1.47
CA PRO A 300 -4.40 14.65 1.13
C PRO A 300 -3.98 15.98 0.46
N TRP A 301 -2.68 16.29 0.41
CA TRP A 301 -2.15 17.56 -0.10
C TRP A 301 -1.25 17.39 -1.33
N ASN A 302 -1.22 16.21 -1.96
CA ASN A 302 -0.48 15.98 -3.20
C ASN A 302 -1.31 15.19 -4.21
N ALA A 303 -1.08 15.50 -5.49
CA ALA A 303 -1.93 15.01 -6.58
C ALA A 303 -1.46 13.71 -7.23
N ASN A 304 -0.20 13.32 -6.96
CA ASN A 304 0.50 12.30 -7.73
C ASN A 304 0.56 10.92 -7.04
N ASP A 305 0.01 10.80 -5.83
CA ASP A 305 -0.10 9.53 -5.10
C ASP A 305 -1.56 9.18 -4.75
N PHE A 306 -1.87 7.88 -4.81
CA PHE A 306 -3.22 7.34 -4.71
C PHE A 306 -3.25 6.18 -3.71
N GLY A 307 -4.22 6.20 -2.80
CA GLY A 307 -4.39 5.17 -1.78
C GLY A 307 -4.94 3.89 -2.39
N ILE A 308 -4.22 2.78 -2.23
CA ILE A 308 -4.68 1.42 -2.50
C ILE A 308 -4.82 0.64 -1.19
N PRO A 309 -5.74 -0.34 -1.09
CA PRO A 309 -5.91 -1.12 0.13
C PRO A 309 -4.61 -1.75 0.61
N TYR A 310 -4.37 -1.72 1.92
CA TYR A 310 -3.33 -2.54 2.52
C TYR A 310 -3.61 -4.03 2.21
N PRO A 311 -2.59 -4.85 1.92
CA PRO A 311 -2.79 -6.27 1.75
C PRO A 311 -3.27 -6.89 3.08
N THR A 312 -4.45 -7.51 3.04
CA THR A 312 -5.02 -8.27 4.16
C THR A 312 -4.42 -9.68 4.21
N TYR A 313 -4.90 -10.53 5.13
CA TYR A 313 -4.50 -11.93 5.20
C TYR A 313 -5.23 -12.85 4.22
N PHE A 314 -6.29 -12.36 3.55
CA PHE A 314 -7.11 -13.16 2.64
C PHE A 314 -6.79 -12.83 1.17
N HIS A 315 -6.38 -13.87 0.44
CA HIS A 315 -5.99 -13.86 -0.96
C HIS A 315 -6.71 -15.01 -1.69
N PRO A 316 -7.93 -14.77 -2.21
CA PRO A 316 -8.72 -15.81 -2.87
C PRO A 316 -8.04 -16.27 -4.16
N ALA A 317 -8.10 -17.58 -4.43
CA ALA A 317 -7.59 -18.14 -5.68
C ALA A 317 -8.65 -18.20 -6.79
N LYS A 318 -9.92 -18.16 -6.40
CA LYS A 318 -11.11 -18.26 -7.28
C LYS A 318 -12.28 -17.50 -6.69
N ASP A 319 -13.25 -17.16 -7.53
CA ASP A 319 -14.46 -16.42 -7.13
C ASP A 319 -15.23 -17.13 -5.99
N ALA A 320 -15.27 -18.46 -6.02
CA ALA A 320 -15.91 -19.27 -4.99
C ALA A 320 -15.33 -19.03 -3.58
N ASP A 321 -14.02 -18.78 -3.44
CA ASP A 321 -13.42 -18.50 -2.13
C ASP A 321 -14.00 -17.20 -1.54
N VAL A 322 -14.24 -16.20 -2.39
CA VAL A 322 -14.84 -14.93 -2.01
C VAL A 322 -16.30 -15.11 -1.63
N PHE A 323 -17.09 -15.81 -2.46
CA PHE A 323 -18.51 -16.03 -2.19
C PHE A 323 -18.74 -16.81 -0.90
N ILE A 324 -17.93 -17.85 -0.64
CA ILE A 324 -17.98 -18.61 0.61
C ILE A 324 -17.69 -17.70 1.81
N TRP A 325 -16.67 -16.84 1.69
CA TRP A 325 -16.33 -15.91 2.76
C TRP A 325 -17.42 -14.86 3.01
N GLN A 326 -17.98 -14.27 1.95
CA GLN A 326 -19.10 -13.32 2.05
C GLN A 326 -20.33 -13.95 2.69
N ASP A 327 -20.72 -15.16 2.25
CA ASP A 327 -21.85 -15.90 2.81
C ASP A 327 -21.66 -16.20 4.30
N ARG A 328 -20.45 -16.58 4.70
CA ARG A 328 -20.08 -16.72 6.11
C ARG A 328 -20.28 -15.41 6.87
N MET A 329 -19.78 -14.28 6.36
CA MET A 329 -19.89 -12.97 7.03
C MET A 329 -21.35 -12.51 7.22
N ARG A 330 -22.24 -12.89 6.30
CA ARG A 330 -23.69 -12.63 6.39
C ARG A 330 -24.36 -13.44 7.50
N LYS A 331 -23.96 -14.71 7.65
CA LYS A 331 -24.59 -15.68 8.57
C LYS A 331 -24.08 -15.59 10.02
N LEU A 332 -22.88 -15.06 10.23
CA LEU A 332 -22.31 -14.95 11.58
C LEU A 332 -23.14 -14.04 12.49
N GLU A 333 -23.45 -14.56 13.69
CA GLU A 333 -23.97 -13.78 14.79
C GLU A 333 -22.88 -12.88 15.39
N ARG A 334 -23.25 -11.64 15.70
CA ARG A 334 -22.33 -10.62 16.22
C ARG A 334 -22.74 -10.25 17.63
N LYS A 335 -21.96 -10.72 18.59
CA LYS A 335 -22.21 -10.54 20.02
C LYS A 335 -21.95 -9.11 20.48
N TRP A 336 -20.91 -8.48 19.94
CA TRP A 336 -20.43 -7.19 20.42
C TRP A 336 -20.99 -6.06 19.56
N LEU A 337 -21.42 -4.97 20.19
CA LEU A 337 -21.81 -3.76 19.49
C LEU A 337 -20.60 -3.15 18.79
N PHE A 338 -19.49 -2.98 19.52
CA PHE A 338 -18.27 -2.43 18.96
C PHE A 338 -17.02 -3.13 19.50
N SER A 339 -15.93 -3.04 18.75
CA SER A 339 -14.64 -3.55 19.20
C SER A 339 -13.46 -2.66 18.83
N PHE A 340 -12.38 -2.77 19.60
CA PHE A 340 -11.12 -2.13 19.31
C PHE A 340 -9.95 -3.10 19.52
N ALA A 341 -9.04 -3.14 18.55
CA ALA A 341 -7.73 -3.76 18.67
C ALA A 341 -6.66 -2.66 18.70
N GLY A 342 -5.99 -2.53 19.84
CA GLY A 342 -4.98 -1.49 19.98
C GLY A 342 -4.34 -1.43 21.35
N ALA A 343 -3.36 -0.52 21.43
CA ALA A 343 -2.68 -0.13 22.66
C ALA A 343 -2.71 1.40 22.81
N PRO A 344 -2.61 1.90 24.06
CA PRO A 344 -2.54 3.33 24.32
C PRO A 344 -1.26 3.94 23.71
N ARG A 345 -1.28 5.26 23.53
CA ARG A 345 -0.13 6.04 23.05
C ARG A 345 0.13 7.18 24.05
N PRO A 346 0.72 6.89 25.22
CA PRO A 346 0.90 7.88 26.29
C PRO A 346 1.77 9.06 25.85
N ASP A 347 2.70 8.83 24.92
CA ASP A 347 3.60 9.86 24.38
C ASP A 347 2.95 10.74 23.30
N ASN A 348 1.69 10.48 22.91
CA ASN A 348 0.97 11.28 21.93
C ASN A 348 -0.33 11.84 22.54
N PRO A 349 -0.34 13.10 23.03
CA PRO A 349 -1.52 13.70 23.66
C PRO A 349 -2.69 13.94 22.69
N LYS A 350 -2.44 13.93 21.37
CA LYS A 350 -3.50 14.03 20.35
C LYS A 350 -4.24 12.70 20.14
N SER A 351 -3.63 11.58 20.53
CA SER A 351 -4.21 10.25 20.36
C SER A 351 -5.46 10.07 21.22
N ILE A 352 -6.53 9.56 20.61
CA ILE A 352 -7.78 9.19 21.29
C ILE A 352 -7.83 7.71 21.73
N ARG A 353 -6.74 6.95 21.50
CA ARG A 353 -6.74 5.50 21.77
C ARG A 353 -6.94 5.18 23.24
N GLY A 354 -6.45 6.01 24.15
CA GLY A 354 -6.64 5.83 25.59
C GLY A 354 -8.11 5.93 26.00
N GLN A 355 -8.82 6.92 25.45
CA GLN A 355 -10.26 7.13 25.65
C GLN A 355 -11.05 5.94 25.11
N ILE A 356 -10.77 5.51 23.87
CA ILE A 356 -11.41 4.33 23.26
C ILE A 356 -11.19 3.07 24.10
N ILE A 357 -9.97 2.84 24.58
CA ILE A 357 -9.65 1.69 25.45
C ILE A 357 -10.47 1.74 26.74
N ASN A 358 -10.56 2.92 27.37
CA ASN A 358 -11.34 3.10 28.59
C ASN A 358 -12.84 2.86 28.36
N GLU A 359 -13.40 3.35 27.25
CA GLU A 359 -14.79 3.07 26.87
C GLU A 359 -15.01 1.56 26.63
N CYS A 360 -14.10 0.89 25.92
CA CYS A 360 -14.21 -0.56 25.70
C CYS A 360 -14.14 -1.37 27.01
N ARG A 361 -13.30 -0.98 27.96
CA ARG A 361 -13.17 -1.67 29.27
C ARG A 361 -14.39 -1.47 30.16
N ASN A 362 -15.03 -0.31 30.07
CA ASN A 362 -16.18 0.03 30.90
C ASN A 362 -17.53 -0.39 30.27
N SER A 363 -17.53 -0.76 28.98
CA SER A 363 -18.71 -1.20 28.26
C SER A 363 -19.00 -2.69 28.45
N LYS A 364 -20.28 -3.05 28.58
CA LYS A 364 -20.74 -4.46 28.54
C LYS A 364 -20.93 -5.00 27.13
N VAL A 365 -21.03 -4.11 26.14
CA VAL A 365 -21.27 -4.42 24.72
C VAL A 365 -20.05 -4.12 23.84
N GLY A 366 -19.01 -3.53 24.41
CA GLY A 366 -17.70 -3.30 23.79
C GLY A 366 -16.74 -4.47 24.01
N LYS A 367 -15.90 -4.74 22.99
CA LYS A 367 -14.83 -5.74 23.07
C LYS A 367 -13.46 -5.11 22.82
N LEU A 368 -12.54 -5.33 23.76
CA LEU A 368 -11.16 -4.91 23.62
C LEU A 368 -10.24 -6.12 23.35
N LEU A 369 -9.34 -5.94 22.38
CA LEU A 369 -8.14 -6.75 22.22
C LEU A 369 -6.93 -5.86 22.48
N GLU A 370 -6.33 -6.01 23.66
CA GLU A 370 -5.17 -5.20 24.06
C GLU A 370 -3.91 -5.71 23.38
N CYS A 371 -3.20 -4.79 22.74
CA CYS A 371 -1.91 -5.07 22.12
C CYS A 371 -0.80 -4.80 23.14
N ASP A 372 -0.62 -5.70 24.11
CA ASP A 372 0.41 -5.57 25.14
C ASP A 372 1.84 -5.78 24.60
N PHE A 373 2.83 -5.47 25.44
CA PHE A 373 4.25 -5.75 25.16
C PHE A 373 4.53 -7.27 25.26
N GLY A 374 4.94 -7.91 24.15
CA GLY A 374 5.24 -9.35 24.05
C GLY A 374 4.50 -10.01 22.87
N GLU A 375 4.21 -11.32 22.97
CA GLU A 375 3.32 -12.07 22.05
C GLU A 375 1.87 -11.52 22.11
N SER A 376 1.69 -10.30 21.60
CA SER A 376 0.42 -9.60 21.62
C SER A 376 -0.54 -10.29 20.67
N LYS A 377 -1.76 -10.52 21.13
CA LYS A 377 -2.84 -11.11 20.32
C LYS A 377 -3.16 -10.26 19.09
N CYS A 378 -2.72 -9.00 19.03
CA CYS A 378 -2.87 -8.17 17.85
C CYS A 378 -1.94 -8.55 16.69
N HIS A 379 -0.90 -9.34 16.95
CA HIS A 379 -0.05 -9.93 15.91
C HIS A 379 -0.58 -11.30 15.45
N SER A 380 -1.60 -11.84 16.13
CA SER A 380 -2.29 -13.05 15.70
C SER A 380 -3.42 -12.70 14.71
N PRO A 381 -3.32 -13.12 13.43
CA PRO A 381 -4.39 -12.90 12.46
C PRO A 381 -5.71 -13.53 12.92
N SER A 382 -5.66 -14.67 13.61
CA SER A 382 -6.87 -15.38 14.05
C SER A 382 -7.58 -14.64 15.18
N SER A 383 -6.84 -14.11 16.15
CA SER A 383 -7.42 -13.33 17.26
C SER A 383 -8.11 -12.05 16.77
N ILE A 384 -7.47 -11.33 15.85
CA ILE A 384 -8.04 -10.12 15.23
C ILE A 384 -9.30 -10.46 14.45
N MET A 385 -9.21 -11.47 13.57
CA MET A 385 -10.29 -11.85 12.68
C MET A 385 -11.48 -12.43 13.45
N GLN A 386 -11.26 -13.15 14.56
CA GLN A 386 -12.31 -13.64 15.46
C GLN A 386 -13.05 -12.50 16.17
N MET A 387 -12.32 -11.48 16.65
CA MET A 387 -12.94 -10.32 17.30
C MET A 387 -13.79 -9.52 16.31
N PHE A 388 -13.25 -9.22 15.12
CA PHE A 388 -13.99 -8.45 14.13
C PHE A 388 -15.22 -9.20 13.57
N GLN A 389 -15.11 -10.52 13.37
CA GLN A 389 -16.25 -11.35 12.96
C GLN A 389 -17.40 -11.34 13.98
N SER A 390 -17.10 -11.11 15.26
CA SER A 390 -18.08 -11.12 16.35
C SER A 390 -18.61 -9.74 16.74
N SER A 391 -18.24 -8.68 16.01
CA SER A 391 -18.57 -7.29 16.33
C SER A 391 -19.37 -6.62 15.22
N LEU A 392 -20.34 -5.76 15.54
CA LEU A 392 -21.09 -4.99 14.54
C LEU A 392 -20.23 -3.84 13.99
N PHE A 393 -19.59 -3.10 14.88
CA PHE A 393 -18.74 -1.95 14.55
C PHE A 393 -17.28 -2.17 14.99
N CYS A 394 -16.33 -1.68 14.20
CA CYS A 394 -14.90 -1.83 14.49
C CYS A 394 -14.24 -0.46 14.52
N LEU A 395 -13.71 -0.08 15.68
CA LEU A 395 -13.14 1.23 15.91
C LEU A 395 -11.76 1.33 15.24
N GLN A 396 -11.62 2.28 14.31
CA GLN A 396 -10.42 2.52 13.52
C GLN A 396 -9.86 3.93 13.77
N PRO A 397 -9.41 4.25 15.00
CA PRO A 397 -8.71 5.51 15.24
C PRO A 397 -7.41 5.55 14.44
N GLN A 398 -6.90 6.76 14.24
CA GLN A 398 -5.59 6.99 13.66
C GLN A 398 -4.52 6.21 14.44
N GLY A 399 -3.50 5.79 13.70
CA GLY A 399 -2.30 5.19 14.27
C GLY A 399 -1.24 6.24 14.43
N ASP A 400 -0.08 5.92 13.87
CA ASP A 400 0.97 6.88 13.67
C ASP A 400 0.64 7.77 12.47
N SER A 401 -0.01 7.20 11.45
CA SER A 401 -0.58 7.87 10.29
C SER A 401 -2.11 7.70 10.23
N TYR A 402 -2.75 8.15 9.16
CA TYR A 402 -4.21 8.22 9.09
C TYR A 402 -4.89 6.84 9.07
N THR A 403 -4.31 5.87 8.36
CA THR A 403 -4.92 4.56 8.10
C THR A 403 -4.03 3.42 8.61
N ARG A 404 -4.64 2.26 8.85
CA ARG A 404 -3.96 1.02 9.23
C ARG A 404 -4.56 -0.14 8.44
N ARG A 405 -3.79 -1.22 8.21
CA ARG A 405 -4.32 -2.48 7.65
C ARG A 405 -5.59 -2.96 8.36
N SER A 406 -5.69 -2.72 9.67
CA SER A 406 -6.85 -3.07 10.50
C SER A 406 -8.19 -2.54 9.96
N ALA A 407 -8.22 -1.39 9.26
CA ALA A 407 -9.42 -0.90 8.61
C ALA A 407 -9.94 -1.89 7.56
N PHE A 408 -9.05 -2.41 6.72
CA PHE A 408 -9.35 -3.40 5.69
C PHE A 408 -9.63 -4.78 6.29
N ASP A 409 -8.89 -5.20 7.33
CA ASP A 409 -9.17 -6.45 8.04
C ASP A 409 -10.57 -6.44 8.69
N SER A 410 -11.04 -5.28 9.18
CA SER A 410 -12.39 -5.15 9.76
C SER A 410 -13.48 -5.24 8.69
N MET A 411 -13.29 -4.61 7.53
CA MET A 411 -14.21 -4.73 6.39
C MET A 411 -14.23 -6.15 5.84
N LEU A 412 -13.06 -6.80 5.74
CA LEU A 412 -12.95 -8.22 5.38
C LEU A 412 -13.76 -9.12 6.32
N ALA A 413 -13.80 -8.80 7.61
CA ALA A 413 -14.59 -9.50 8.61
C ALA A 413 -16.09 -9.12 8.61
N GLY A 414 -16.57 -8.32 7.64
CA GLY A 414 -17.93 -7.79 7.60
C GLY A 414 -18.29 -6.87 8.76
N CYS A 415 -17.29 -6.33 9.46
CA CYS A 415 -17.47 -5.37 10.56
C CYS A 415 -17.50 -3.96 10.00
N ILE A 416 -18.47 -3.14 10.41
CA ILE A 416 -18.61 -1.77 9.91
C ILE A 416 -17.52 -0.90 10.53
N PRO A 417 -16.56 -0.35 9.75
CA PRO A 417 -15.51 0.49 10.30
C PRO A 417 -16.09 1.80 10.86
N VAL A 418 -15.58 2.20 12.02
CA VAL A 418 -15.82 3.52 12.62
C VAL A 418 -14.54 4.32 12.51
N PHE A 419 -14.55 5.33 11.65
CA PHE A 419 -13.41 6.21 11.44
C PHE A 419 -13.53 7.49 12.27
N PHE A 420 -12.39 8.00 12.71
CA PHE A 420 -12.31 9.20 13.55
C PHE A 420 -11.68 10.41 12.87
N HIS A 421 -11.21 10.22 11.64
CA HIS A 421 -10.66 11.26 10.78
C HIS A 421 -11.03 10.96 9.32
N PRO A 422 -11.45 11.95 8.51
CA PRO A 422 -11.81 11.72 7.11
C PRO A 422 -10.63 11.19 6.29
N GLY A 423 -9.42 11.61 6.64
CA GLY A 423 -8.17 11.11 6.06
C GLY A 423 -7.97 9.60 6.24
N SER A 424 -8.63 8.92 7.19
CA SER A 424 -8.47 7.47 7.39
C SER A 424 -9.07 6.60 6.29
N ALA A 425 -9.96 7.15 5.45
CA ALA A 425 -10.48 6.40 4.31
C ALA A 425 -11.01 7.29 3.19
N TYR A 426 -11.81 8.30 3.53
CA TYR A 426 -12.75 8.94 2.63
C TYR A 426 -12.06 9.77 1.53
N THR A 427 -10.88 10.31 1.82
CA THR A 427 -10.15 11.17 0.89
C THR A 427 -9.08 10.45 0.07
N GLN A 428 -8.79 9.17 0.35
CA GLN A 428 -7.65 8.47 -0.27
C GLN A 428 -7.99 7.16 -1.00
N TYR A 429 -9.03 6.43 -0.60
CA TYR A 429 -9.40 5.16 -1.24
C TYR A 429 -10.62 5.29 -2.16
N THR A 430 -10.82 6.44 -2.80
CA THR A 430 -12.02 6.74 -3.61
C THR A 430 -12.19 5.84 -4.84
N TRP A 431 -11.14 5.11 -5.25
CA TRP A 431 -11.22 4.08 -6.29
C TRP A 431 -11.81 2.75 -5.78
N HIS A 432 -11.63 2.47 -4.49
CA HIS A 432 -11.96 1.19 -3.86
C HIS A 432 -13.21 1.27 -2.97
N LEU A 433 -13.49 2.43 -2.41
CA LEU A 433 -14.61 2.68 -1.50
C LEU A 433 -15.62 3.65 -2.13
N PRO A 434 -16.92 3.48 -1.84
CA PRO A 434 -17.95 4.44 -2.24
C PRO A 434 -17.63 5.85 -1.72
N LYS A 435 -17.92 6.90 -2.50
CA LYS A 435 -17.77 8.29 -2.04
C LYS A 435 -18.72 8.62 -0.88
N ASP A 436 -19.93 8.07 -0.93
CA ASP A 436 -20.89 8.17 0.17
C ASP A 436 -20.46 7.22 1.30
N TYR A 437 -19.66 7.76 2.22
CA TYR A 437 -19.10 7.01 3.33
C TYR A 437 -20.16 6.44 4.27
N THR A 438 -21.34 7.06 4.35
CA THR A 438 -22.42 6.65 5.26
C THR A 438 -22.99 5.27 4.92
N LYS A 439 -22.74 4.79 3.70
CA LYS A 439 -23.16 3.45 3.26
C LYS A 439 -22.34 2.33 3.88
N TYR A 440 -21.06 2.55 4.21
CA TYR A 440 -20.16 1.48 4.63
C TYR A 440 -19.44 1.76 5.96
N SER A 441 -19.51 2.98 6.50
CA SER A 441 -18.82 3.34 7.73
C SER A 441 -19.62 4.29 8.61
N VAL A 442 -19.17 4.43 9.86
CA VAL A 442 -19.61 5.50 10.77
C VAL A 442 -18.46 6.47 10.97
N PHE A 443 -18.74 7.78 10.94
CA PHE A 443 -17.78 8.82 11.26
C PHE A 443 -18.08 9.42 12.63
N ILE A 444 -17.07 9.47 13.51
CA ILE A 444 -17.14 10.15 14.81
C ILE A 444 -15.89 11.02 14.94
N PRO A 445 -16.00 12.36 14.87
CA PRO A 445 -14.83 13.24 14.97
C PRO A 445 -13.99 12.97 16.22
N GLU A 446 -12.68 12.79 16.05
CA GLU A 446 -11.78 12.54 17.18
C GLU A 446 -11.78 13.66 18.23
N ASP A 447 -12.04 14.89 17.82
CA ASP A 447 -12.17 16.05 18.71
C ASP A 447 -13.32 15.89 19.71
N ASP A 448 -14.41 15.26 19.30
CA ASP A 448 -15.57 15.04 20.17
C ASP A 448 -15.28 13.96 21.21
N ILE A 449 -14.49 12.94 20.85
CA ILE A 449 -13.97 11.95 21.81
C ILE A 449 -12.99 12.61 22.78
N ARG A 450 -12.09 13.46 22.28
CA ARG A 450 -11.08 14.13 23.11
C ARG A 450 -11.70 15.07 24.14
N LYS A 451 -12.79 15.76 23.77
CA LYS A 451 -13.55 16.66 24.64
C LYS A 451 -14.52 15.93 25.58
N GLY A 452 -14.75 14.64 25.37
CA GLY A 452 -15.76 13.87 26.11
C GLY A 452 -17.19 14.27 25.76
N ASN A 453 -17.42 14.82 24.56
CA ASN A 453 -18.72 15.30 24.10
C ASN A 453 -19.62 14.16 23.60
N VAL A 454 -19.03 13.01 23.25
CA VAL A 454 -19.72 11.89 22.61
C VAL A 454 -19.29 10.58 23.27
N SER A 455 -20.26 9.74 23.62
CA SER A 455 -20.05 8.33 23.95
C SER A 455 -20.14 7.49 22.68
N ILE A 456 -19.13 6.66 22.42
CA ILE A 456 -19.10 5.78 21.23
C ILE A 456 -20.25 4.77 21.31
N GLU A 457 -20.47 4.19 22.49
CA GLU A 457 -21.56 3.23 22.71
C GLU A 457 -22.93 3.84 22.42
N GLU A 458 -23.21 5.04 22.93
CA GLU A 458 -24.48 5.72 22.71
C GLU A 458 -24.69 6.06 21.24
N ARG A 459 -23.66 6.61 20.58
CA ARG A 459 -23.72 6.97 19.17
C ARG A 459 -23.99 5.77 18.27
N LEU A 460 -23.34 4.65 18.52
CA LEU A 460 -23.52 3.42 17.73
C LEU A 460 -24.86 2.73 18.03
N SER A 461 -25.35 2.82 19.27
CA SER A 461 -26.65 2.26 19.67
C SER A 461 -27.84 2.99 19.05
N GLN A 462 -27.67 4.23 18.60
CA GLN A 462 -28.69 5.00 17.89
C GLN A 462 -28.93 4.52 16.45
N ILE A 463 -28.01 3.73 15.89
CA ILE A 463 -28.15 3.21 14.53
C ILE A 463 -29.09 2.00 14.58
N SER A 464 -30.20 2.09 13.84
CA SER A 464 -31.21 1.03 13.84
C SER A 464 -30.63 -0.31 13.35
N PRO A 465 -31.12 -1.47 13.86
CA PRO A 465 -30.66 -2.78 13.39
C PRO A 465 -30.80 -2.99 11.87
N GLU A 466 -31.83 -2.40 11.25
CA GLU A 466 -32.03 -2.45 9.79
C GLU A 466 -30.93 -1.68 9.07
N GLN A 467 -30.59 -0.48 9.54
CA GLN A 467 -29.48 0.29 8.97
C GLN A 467 -28.14 -0.42 9.14
N VAL A 468 -27.89 -1.06 10.30
CA VAL A 468 -26.69 -1.88 10.53
C VAL A 468 -26.62 -3.03 9.51
N LYS A 469 -27.75 -3.68 9.22
CA LYS A 469 -27.80 -4.76 8.23
C LYS A 469 -27.48 -4.26 6.81
N ILE A 470 -28.02 -3.10 6.42
CA ILE A 470 -27.74 -2.46 5.12
C ILE A 470 -26.26 -2.12 5.01
N MET A 471 -25.70 -1.42 6.01
CA MET A 471 -24.29 -1.03 6.01
C MET A 471 -23.36 -2.23 5.97
N ARG A 472 -23.71 -3.31 6.69
CA ARG A 472 -22.94 -4.54 6.70
C ARG A 472 -22.96 -5.25 5.34
N GLU A 473 -24.11 -5.27 4.65
CA GLU A 473 -24.17 -5.85 3.30
C GLU A 473 -23.30 -5.05 2.32
N GLU A 474 -23.27 -3.72 2.42
CA GLU A 474 -22.35 -2.88 1.65
C GLU A 474 -20.89 -3.26 1.93
N VAL A 475 -20.48 -3.33 3.20
CA VAL A 475 -19.11 -3.74 3.59
C VAL A 475 -18.74 -5.12 3.05
N ILE A 476 -19.64 -6.10 3.16
CA ILE A 476 -19.43 -7.45 2.62
C ILE A 476 -19.31 -7.43 1.09
N GLY A 477 -20.12 -6.62 0.41
CA GLY A 477 -20.07 -6.42 -1.03
C GLY A 477 -18.76 -5.81 -1.52
N LEU A 478 -18.08 -5.01 -0.69
CA LEU A 478 -16.79 -4.38 -1.01
C LEU A 478 -15.60 -5.34 -0.95
N ILE A 479 -15.71 -6.49 -0.27
CA ILE A 479 -14.60 -7.44 -0.04
C ILE A 479 -13.75 -7.72 -1.29
N PRO A 480 -14.32 -8.07 -2.47
CA PRO A 480 -13.51 -8.37 -3.65
C PRO A 480 -12.56 -7.23 -4.01
N ARG A 481 -13.04 -5.98 -3.96
CA ARG A 481 -12.29 -4.77 -4.37
C ARG A 481 -11.24 -4.32 -3.35
N LEU A 482 -11.23 -4.92 -2.16
CA LEU A 482 -10.34 -4.60 -1.04
C LEU A 482 -9.24 -5.64 -0.80
N VAL A 483 -9.36 -6.82 -1.42
CA VAL A 483 -8.35 -7.89 -1.31
C VAL A 483 -7.60 -8.05 -2.63
N TYR A 484 -6.38 -8.61 -2.56
CA TYR A 484 -5.62 -8.99 -3.74
C TYR A 484 -5.77 -10.49 -3.96
N ALA A 485 -6.16 -10.93 -5.14
CA ALA A 485 -6.23 -12.36 -5.45
C ALA A 485 -4.84 -13.01 -5.38
N ASP A 486 -4.79 -14.33 -5.19
CA ASP A 486 -3.53 -15.05 -5.19
C ASP A 486 -2.84 -14.91 -6.56
N PRO A 487 -1.62 -14.32 -6.65
CA PRO A 487 -0.94 -14.06 -7.93
C PRO A 487 -0.57 -15.31 -8.74
N ARG A 488 -0.71 -16.51 -8.16
CA ARG A 488 -0.50 -17.80 -8.83
C ARG A 488 -1.77 -18.34 -9.50
N SER A 489 -2.85 -17.59 -9.41
CA SER A 489 -4.19 -17.94 -9.90
C SER A 489 -4.92 -16.67 -10.38
N LYS A 490 -6.20 -16.80 -10.72
CA LYS A 490 -6.99 -15.71 -11.29
C LYS A 490 -8.46 -15.81 -10.92
N LEU A 491 -9.05 -14.67 -10.55
CA LEU A 491 -10.50 -14.50 -10.43
C LEU A 491 -11.13 -14.34 -11.82
N GLU A 492 -12.27 -14.97 -12.05
CA GLU A 492 -12.90 -15.02 -13.37
C GLU A 492 -13.81 -13.82 -13.60
N THR A 493 -14.72 -13.56 -12.67
CA THR A 493 -15.74 -12.53 -12.79
C THR A 493 -15.49 -11.35 -11.86
N LEU A 494 -14.93 -11.61 -10.68
CA LEU A 494 -14.67 -10.59 -9.67
C LEU A 494 -13.43 -9.77 -10.02
N LYS A 495 -13.45 -8.49 -9.62
CA LYS A 495 -12.32 -7.57 -9.75
C LYS A 495 -11.70 -7.33 -8.38
N ASP A 496 -10.44 -7.71 -8.26
CA ASP A 496 -9.68 -7.56 -7.02
C ASP A 496 -9.13 -6.13 -6.89
N ALA A 497 -8.44 -5.83 -5.77
CA ALA A 497 -7.81 -4.52 -5.56
C ALA A 497 -6.77 -4.18 -6.65
N PHE A 498 -6.10 -5.18 -7.22
CA PHE A 498 -5.19 -4.96 -8.35
C PHE A 498 -5.96 -4.50 -9.59
N ASP A 499 -7.03 -5.22 -9.97
CA ASP A 499 -7.85 -4.90 -11.14
C ASP A 499 -8.46 -3.49 -11.04
N VAL A 500 -9.00 -3.15 -9.87
CA VAL A 500 -9.57 -1.81 -9.61
C VAL A 500 -8.51 -0.72 -9.75
N SER A 501 -7.32 -0.93 -9.20
CA SER A 501 -6.21 0.03 -9.27
C SER A 501 -5.72 0.26 -10.70
N VAL A 502 -5.50 -0.83 -11.45
CA VAL A 502 -5.04 -0.75 -12.85
C VAL A 502 -6.08 -0.06 -13.72
N GLN A 503 -7.37 -0.38 -13.54
CA GLN A 503 -8.44 0.29 -14.28
C GLN A 503 -8.51 1.78 -13.96
N ALA A 504 -8.38 2.17 -12.69
CA ALA A 504 -8.39 3.58 -12.29
C ALA A 504 -7.23 4.38 -12.90
N VAL A 505 -6.04 3.78 -12.99
CA VAL A 505 -4.89 4.39 -13.69
C VAL A 505 -5.18 4.53 -15.19
N ILE A 506 -5.71 3.49 -15.85
CA ILE A 506 -6.09 3.54 -17.26
C ILE A 506 -7.10 4.66 -17.52
N ASP A 507 -8.13 4.77 -16.69
CA ASP A 507 -9.18 5.78 -16.83
C ASP A 507 -8.61 7.18 -16.64
N LYS A 508 -7.75 7.37 -15.64
CA LYS A 508 -7.02 8.63 -15.39
C LYS A 508 -6.17 9.05 -16.60
N VAL A 509 -5.35 8.14 -17.13
CA VAL A 509 -4.48 8.43 -18.28
C VAL A 509 -5.31 8.70 -19.54
N THR A 510 -6.37 7.94 -19.75
CA THR A 510 -7.29 8.12 -20.87
C THR A 510 -7.98 9.48 -20.81
N LYS A 511 -8.47 9.88 -19.64
CA LYS A 511 -9.05 11.21 -19.41
C LYS A 511 -8.02 12.31 -19.71
N LEU A 512 -6.81 12.19 -19.17
CA LEU A 512 -5.73 13.15 -19.41
C LEU A 512 -5.40 13.29 -20.90
N ARG A 513 -5.32 12.18 -21.64
CA ARG A 513 -5.07 12.20 -23.09
C ARG A 513 -6.19 12.94 -23.85
N ARG A 514 -7.45 12.73 -23.45
CA ARG A 514 -8.61 13.46 -24.03
C ARG A 514 -8.55 14.95 -23.73
N ASP A 515 -8.27 15.31 -22.47
CA ASP A 515 -8.15 16.71 -22.06
C ASP A 515 -7.03 17.42 -22.84
N ILE A 516 -5.88 16.76 -23.07
CA ILE A 516 -4.80 17.29 -23.93
C ILE A 516 -5.25 17.52 -25.38
N ILE A 517 -5.99 16.57 -25.98
CA ILE A 517 -6.52 16.71 -27.34
C ILE A 517 -7.49 17.89 -27.44
N GLU A 518 -8.34 18.04 -26.43
CA GLU A 518 -9.38 19.06 -26.39
C GLU A 518 -8.85 20.42 -25.91
N GLY A 519 -7.54 20.53 -25.63
CA GLY A 519 -6.91 21.76 -25.14
C GLY A 519 -7.40 22.18 -23.75
N ARG A 520 -7.94 21.24 -22.96
CA ARG A 520 -8.42 21.51 -21.61
C ARG A 520 -7.24 21.48 -20.64
N THR A 521 -7.04 22.60 -19.96
CA THR A 521 -6.06 22.77 -18.90
C THR A 521 -6.75 22.85 -17.55
N ASP A 522 -6.02 22.51 -16.49
CA ASP A 522 -6.47 22.63 -15.11
C ASP A 522 -5.75 23.83 -14.46
N ASP A 523 -5.91 25.01 -15.07
CA ASP A 523 -5.16 26.22 -14.69
C ASP A 523 -5.50 26.70 -13.27
N ASN A 524 -6.62 26.23 -12.72
CA ASN A 524 -7.09 26.52 -11.37
C ASN A 524 -6.80 25.39 -10.36
N PHE A 525 -6.02 24.37 -10.75
CA PHE A 525 -5.66 23.27 -9.87
C PHE A 525 -4.82 23.75 -8.68
N ILE A 526 -5.26 23.45 -7.47
CA ILE A 526 -4.55 23.77 -6.22
C ILE A 526 -4.16 22.45 -5.56
N GLU A 527 -2.85 22.13 -5.58
CA GLU A 527 -2.34 20.83 -5.14
C GLU A 527 -2.66 20.55 -3.65
N GLU A 528 -2.60 21.57 -2.81
CA GLU A 528 -2.92 21.49 -1.38
C GLU A 528 -4.38 21.09 -1.12
N ASN A 529 -5.25 21.24 -2.12
CA ASN A 529 -6.65 20.83 -2.06
C ASN A 529 -6.92 19.52 -2.83
N SER A 530 -5.89 18.77 -3.23
CA SER A 530 -5.99 17.50 -3.98
C SER A 530 -7.03 16.54 -3.42
N TRP A 531 -7.15 16.42 -2.09
CA TRP A 531 -8.18 15.60 -1.45
C TRP A 531 -9.63 15.98 -1.85
N LYS A 532 -9.91 17.25 -2.13
CA LYS A 532 -11.24 17.71 -2.56
C LYS A 532 -11.54 17.27 -3.98
N TYR A 533 -10.54 17.34 -4.87
CA TYR A 533 -10.70 16.93 -6.26
C TYR A 533 -11.02 15.44 -6.38
N ALA A 534 -10.51 14.62 -5.46
CA ALA A 534 -10.84 13.19 -5.39
C ALA A 534 -12.33 12.91 -5.07
N LEU A 535 -13.05 13.88 -4.52
CA LEU A 535 -14.47 13.76 -4.13
C LEU A 535 -15.43 14.27 -5.21
N LEU A 536 -14.95 15.11 -6.14
CA LEU A 536 -15.76 15.72 -7.20
C LEU A 536 -16.50 14.69 -8.05
N ASP A 537 -17.78 14.95 -8.33
CA ASP A 537 -18.59 14.13 -9.24
C ASP A 537 -18.12 14.23 -10.69
N GLU A 538 -18.51 13.26 -11.51
CA GLU A 538 -18.15 13.26 -12.92
C GLU A 538 -18.58 14.55 -13.60
N GLY A 539 -17.63 15.24 -14.23
CA GLY A 539 -17.86 16.51 -14.91
C GLY A 539 -17.64 17.75 -14.05
N GLN A 540 -17.58 17.63 -12.72
CA GLN A 540 -17.17 18.73 -11.85
C GLN A 540 -15.65 18.95 -11.93
N ARG A 541 -15.22 20.21 -11.83
CA ARG A 541 -13.80 20.62 -11.96
C ARG A 541 -13.35 21.59 -10.89
N GLU A 542 -14.27 22.31 -10.26
CA GLU A 542 -13.95 23.30 -9.25
C GLU A 542 -14.27 22.76 -7.86
N VAL A 543 -13.35 23.00 -6.92
CA VAL A 543 -13.51 22.61 -5.52
C VAL A 543 -14.01 23.80 -4.71
N GLY A 544 -15.02 23.55 -3.87
CA GLY A 544 -15.61 24.55 -2.97
C GLY A 544 -15.22 24.35 -1.50
N PRO A 545 -15.85 25.11 -0.59
CA PRO A 545 -15.84 24.82 0.84
C PRO A 545 -16.36 23.40 1.09
N HIS A 546 -15.72 22.68 2.02
CA HIS A 546 -16.11 21.33 2.38
C HIS A 546 -16.16 21.17 3.91
N GLU A 547 -17.07 20.33 4.41
CA GLU A 547 -17.22 20.09 5.85
C GLU A 547 -15.94 19.54 6.53
N TRP A 548 -15.01 19.01 5.73
CA TRP A 548 -13.74 18.45 6.21
C TRP A 548 -12.57 19.41 6.13
N ASP A 549 -12.77 20.65 5.68
CA ASP A 549 -11.73 21.68 5.67
C ASP A 549 -11.00 21.84 7.01
N PRO A 550 -11.68 21.79 8.19
CA PRO A 550 -11.00 21.86 9.48
C PRO A 550 -10.02 20.72 9.78
N PHE A 551 -10.19 19.54 9.15
CA PHE A 551 -9.33 18.36 9.37
C PHE A 551 -8.02 18.41 8.58
N PHE A 552 -7.98 19.20 7.49
CA PHE A 552 -6.83 19.27 6.58
C PHE A 552 -6.18 20.66 6.55
N SER A 553 -6.68 21.60 7.36
CA SER A 553 -6.10 22.94 7.51
C SER A 553 -4.77 22.87 8.26
N LYS A 554 -3.75 23.61 7.79
CA LYS A 554 -2.51 23.80 8.56
C LYS A 554 -2.83 24.49 9.90
N PRO A 555 -2.20 24.08 11.02
CA PRO A 555 -2.33 24.83 12.28
C PRO A 555 -1.94 26.30 12.05
N LYS A 556 -2.70 27.24 12.60
CA LYS A 556 -2.35 28.67 12.59
C LYS A 556 -1.01 28.88 13.31
N ASP A 557 -0.21 29.82 12.81
CA ASP A 557 1.15 30.15 13.25
C ASP A 557 1.31 30.13 14.78
N GLY A 558 2.28 29.32 15.25
CA GLY A 558 2.63 29.19 16.67
C GLY A 558 2.52 27.78 17.25
N ALA A 559 2.03 26.79 16.50
CA ALA A 559 2.15 25.37 16.84
C ALA A 559 3.24 24.74 15.94
N ASP A 560 4.21 24.05 16.54
CA ASP A 560 5.34 23.41 15.87
C ASP A 560 4.96 22.79 14.52
N SER A 561 5.41 23.44 13.45
CA SER A 561 5.15 23.04 12.06
C SER A 561 6.02 21.86 11.60
N GLY A 562 6.69 21.18 12.54
CA GLY A 562 7.58 20.04 12.27
C GLY A 562 6.92 18.66 12.41
N ASP A 563 5.70 18.55 12.94
CA ASP A 563 5.40 17.41 13.83
C ASP A 563 4.20 16.50 13.47
N SER A 564 3.71 16.47 12.22
CA SER A 564 2.65 15.49 11.86
C SER A 564 3.08 14.47 10.82
N SER A 565 3.60 14.86 9.66
CA SER A 565 3.88 13.90 8.58
C SER A 565 5.18 13.11 8.78
N ALA A 566 6.25 13.80 9.21
CA ALA A 566 7.53 13.16 9.51
C ALA A 566 7.46 12.31 10.79
N GLU A 567 6.75 12.78 11.82
CA GLU A 567 6.48 11.99 13.02
C GLU A 567 5.51 10.83 12.76
N ALA A 568 4.50 10.99 11.90
CA ALA A 568 3.62 9.88 11.51
C ALA A 568 4.41 8.73 10.87
N ALA A 569 5.36 9.07 10.00
CA ALA A 569 6.22 8.11 9.32
C ALA A 569 7.21 7.44 10.29
N LYS A 570 7.91 8.24 11.13
CA LYS A 570 8.80 7.73 12.19
C LYS A 570 8.08 6.79 13.16
N ASN A 571 6.85 7.12 13.53
CA ASN A 571 6.11 6.36 14.54
C ASN A 571 5.42 5.11 13.96
N SER A 572 4.99 5.11 12.68
CA SER A 572 4.36 3.95 11.99
C SER A 572 5.21 2.68 12.12
N TRP A 573 6.51 2.92 12.12
CA TRP A 573 7.55 1.91 12.16
C TRP A 573 7.91 1.38 13.57
N LYS A 574 7.53 2.07 14.66
CA LYS A 574 7.57 1.46 16.01
C LYS A 574 6.76 0.17 16.07
N ASN A 575 5.79 -0.03 15.16
CA ASN A 575 5.02 -1.26 15.08
C ASN A 575 5.78 -2.42 14.39
N GLU A 576 6.66 -2.17 13.41
CA GLU A 576 7.54 -3.23 12.83
C GLU A 576 8.59 -3.71 13.83
N GLN A 577 9.04 -2.82 14.72
CA GLN A 577 9.96 -3.14 15.81
C GLN A 577 9.29 -4.05 16.86
N ARG A 578 7.97 -3.92 16.99
CA ARG A 578 7.12 -4.68 17.92
C ARG A 578 6.69 -6.06 17.41
N ASP A 579 6.87 -6.35 16.12
CA ASP A 579 6.62 -7.69 15.55
C ASP A 579 7.61 -8.77 16.07
N HIS A 580 8.58 -8.40 16.93
CA HIS A 580 9.67 -9.29 17.42
C HIS A 580 10.02 -9.15 18.91
N SER A 581 9.10 -8.67 19.76
CA SER A 581 9.27 -8.76 21.22
C SER A 581 8.38 -9.85 21.82
#